data_AF-A0A060CLE9-F1
#
_entry.id   AF-A0A060CLE9-F1
#
_cell.length_a   1.000
_cell.length_b   1.000
_cell.length_c   1.000
_cell.angle_alpha   90.00
_cell.angle_beta   90.00
_cell.angle_gamma   90.00
#
_symmetry.space_group_name_H-M   'P 1'
#
loop_
_entity.id
_entity.type
_entity.pdbx_description
1 polymer ?
#
loop_
_entity_poly.entity_id
_entity_poly.type
_entity_poly.pdbx_seq_one_letter_code
_entity_poly.pdbx_strand_id
1 'polypeptide(L)'
;VAPLFNMGMQGRPLAAVRDYIISKLLVRKAALSPKERARLEDVSAFMAPEQYFNAGVLMFDCDAIRQEAGLLAALEDLAAASDAKWGDQDHLNRLFAARTLLLNPTYNSSWARTGRHQKYIHRLGGAITEVQPLRNTILHFH
;
A
#
# COMPACT_ATOMS: atom_id res chain seq x y z
N VAL A 1 -11.02 14.41 3.20
CA VAL A 1 -10.69 13.58 2.01
C VAL A 1 -10.66 14.35 0.70
N ALA A 2 -11.39 15.47 0.54
CA ALA A 2 -11.37 16.28 -0.69
C ALA A 2 -9.98 16.56 -1.31
N PRO A 3 -8.90 16.80 -0.54
CA PRO A 3 -7.56 16.96 -1.14
C PRO A 3 -7.02 15.73 -1.89
N LEU A 4 -7.47 14.51 -1.56
CA LEU A 4 -7.08 13.31 -2.30
C LEU A 4 -7.58 13.36 -3.73
N PHE A 5 -8.82 13.75 -3.97
CA PHE A 5 -9.39 13.81 -5.32
C PHE A 5 -8.74 14.86 -6.22
N ASN A 6 -8.05 15.85 -5.65
CA ASN A 6 -7.33 16.88 -6.40
C ASN A 6 -5.85 16.55 -6.59
N MET A 7 -5.38 15.38 -6.12
CA MET A 7 -3.98 15.03 -6.24
C MET A 7 -3.65 14.49 -7.64
N GLY A 8 -2.49 14.88 -8.17
CA GLY A 8 -1.98 14.29 -9.40
C GLY A 8 -1.59 12.83 -9.19
N MET A 9 -2.15 11.93 -10.00
CA MET A 9 -1.88 10.49 -9.96
C MET A 9 -0.55 10.08 -10.59
N GLN A 10 0.19 11.01 -11.20
CA GLN A 10 1.49 10.77 -11.85
C GLN A 10 1.44 9.61 -12.88
N GLY A 11 0.32 9.46 -13.58
CA GLY A 11 0.08 8.37 -14.53
C GLY A 11 -0.05 6.99 -13.88
N ARG A 12 -0.23 6.91 -12.56
CA ARG A 12 -0.46 5.65 -11.85
C ARG A 12 -1.97 5.35 -11.77
N PRO A 13 -2.41 4.11 -12.04
CA PRO A 13 -3.82 3.72 -11.92
C PRO A 13 -4.33 3.68 -10.47
N LEU A 14 -3.44 3.64 -9.48
CA LEU A 14 -3.78 3.49 -8.08
C LEU A 14 -2.89 4.40 -7.22
N ALA A 15 -3.46 4.98 -6.18
CA ALA A 15 -2.74 5.57 -5.07
C ALA A 15 -3.20 4.97 -3.74
N ALA A 16 -2.24 4.65 -2.88
CA ALA A 16 -2.48 3.98 -1.60
C ALA A 16 -1.37 4.30 -0.59
N VAL A 17 -1.58 3.98 0.68
CA VAL A 17 -0.57 4.16 1.73
C VAL A 17 0.18 2.84 1.92
N ARG A 18 1.51 2.89 2.09
CA ARG A 18 2.32 1.71 2.47
C ARG A 18 1.70 0.97 3.65
N ASP A 19 1.85 -0.34 3.71
CA ASP A 19 1.35 -1.06 4.89
C ASP A 19 2.25 -0.83 6.10
N TYR A 20 1.63 -0.47 7.24
CA TYR A 20 2.36 -0.19 8.48
C TYR A 20 3.11 -1.41 9.01
N ILE A 21 2.49 -2.60 8.93
CA ILE A 21 3.08 -3.82 9.44
C ILE A 21 4.25 -4.21 8.55
N ILE A 22 4.09 -4.25 7.23
CA ILE A 22 5.20 -4.57 6.32
C ILE A 22 6.36 -3.58 6.49
N SER A 23 6.08 -2.28 6.55
CA SER A 23 7.11 -1.25 6.81
C SER A 23 7.85 -1.48 8.13
N LYS A 24 7.12 -1.83 9.20
CA LYS A 24 7.71 -2.17 10.50
C LYS A 24 8.63 -3.41 10.40
N LEU A 25 8.20 -4.46 9.71
CA LEU A 25 8.97 -5.69 9.58
C LEU A 25 10.26 -5.45 8.80
N LEU A 26 10.21 -4.67 7.71
CA LEU A 26 11.37 -4.33 6.90
C LEU A 26 12.45 -3.54 7.67
N VAL A 27 12.03 -2.66 8.58
CA VAL A 27 12.98 -1.94 9.45
C VAL A 27 13.53 -2.83 10.57
N ARG A 28 12.81 -3.87 10.97
CA ARG A 28 13.17 -4.77 12.08
C ARG A 28 13.82 -6.09 11.66
N LYS A 29 14.30 -6.23 10.41
CA LYS A 29 14.79 -7.48 9.79
C LYS A 29 15.61 -8.42 10.71
N ALA A 30 16.46 -7.89 11.59
CA ALA A 30 17.29 -8.68 12.51
C ALA A 30 16.52 -9.37 13.67
N ALA A 31 15.31 -8.94 13.99
CA ALA A 31 14.54 -9.38 15.16
C ALA A 31 13.13 -9.89 14.80
N LEU A 32 12.99 -10.51 13.62
CA LEU A 32 11.73 -11.07 13.15
C LEU A 32 11.52 -12.49 13.67
N SER A 33 10.31 -12.75 14.17
CA SER A 33 9.84 -14.12 14.41
C SER A 33 9.73 -14.93 13.10
N PRO A 34 9.68 -16.27 13.16
CA PRO A 34 9.50 -17.09 11.97
C PRO A 34 8.25 -16.72 11.15
N LYS A 35 7.15 -16.39 11.81
CA LYS A 35 5.90 -15.97 11.15
C LYS A 35 6.06 -14.62 10.42
N GLU A 36 6.74 -13.65 11.05
CA GLU A 36 6.99 -12.35 10.41
C GLU A 36 7.94 -12.46 9.22
N ARG A 37 8.94 -13.35 9.32
CA ARG A 37 9.85 -13.65 8.21
C ARG A 37 9.10 -14.29 7.04
N ALA A 38 8.29 -15.32 7.31
CA ALA A 38 7.46 -15.97 6.30
C ALA A 38 6.52 -14.97 5.61
N ARG A 39 5.95 -14.01 6.35
CA ARG A 39 5.13 -12.96 5.73
C ARG A 39 5.92 -12.06 4.78
N LEU A 40 7.13 -11.66 5.14
CA LEU A 40 7.98 -10.87 4.23
C LEU A 40 8.39 -11.70 3.00
N GLU A 41 8.67 -12.98 3.17
CA GLU A 41 8.98 -13.90 2.06
C GLU A 41 7.79 -14.05 1.12
N ASP A 42 6.58 -14.23 1.64
CA ASP A 42 5.34 -14.28 0.84
C ASP A 42 5.18 -13.03 -0.01
N VAL A 43 5.35 -11.84 0.57
CA VAL A 43 5.23 -10.56 -0.16
C VAL A 43 6.34 -10.43 -1.19
N SER A 44 7.58 -10.79 -0.83
CA SER A 44 8.74 -10.73 -1.72
C SER A 44 8.61 -11.65 -2.93
N ALA A 45 7.77 -12.69 -2.85
CA ALA A 45 7.55 -13.63 -3.95
C ALA A 45 6.77 -13.00 -5.13
N PHE A 46 6.03 -11.90 -4.91
CA PHE A 46 5.24 -11.28 -5.97
C PHE A 46 5.44 -9.77 -6.13
N MET A 47 6.10 -9.08 -5.20
CA MET A 47 6.46 -7.67 -5.36
C MET A 47 7.61 -7.24 -4.45
N ALA A 48 8.14 -6.03 -4.68
CA ALA A 48 9.05 -5.38 -3.73
C ALA A 48 8.30 -5.03 -2.43
N PRO A 49 8.66 -5.60 -1.26
CA PRO A 49 7.92 -5.40 -0.01
C PRO A 49 7.84 -3.94 0.42
N GLU A 50 8.83 -3.12 0.07
CA GLU A 50 8.83 -1.69 0.36
C GLU A 50 7.63 -0.99 -0.31
N GLN A 51 7.17 -1.47 -1.46
CA GLN A 51 6.04 -0.91 -2.20
C GLN A 51 4.68 -1.46 -1.77
N TYR A 52 4.66 -2.43 -0.85
CA TYR A 52 3.42 -3.07 -0.42
C TYR A 52 2.52 -2.07 0.32
N PHE A 53 1.26 -1.96 -0.11
CA PHE A 53 0.29 -1.00 0.41
C PHE A 53 -0.85 -1.66 1.20
N ASN A 54 -1.47 -0.88 2.07
CA ASN A 54 -2.68 -1.27 2.79
C ASN A 54 -3.92 -0.97 1.94
N ALA A 55 -4.86 -1.91 1.86
CA ALA A 55 -6.08 -1.78 1.04
C ALA A 55 -7.22 -0.97 1.69
N GLY A 56 -7.07 -0.52 2.95
CA GLY A 56 -8.14 0.19 3.65
C GLY A 56 -8.50 1.56 3.07
N VAL A 57 -7.59 2.19 2.33
CA VAL A 57 -7.85 3.44 1.59
C VAL A 57 -7.13 3.37 0.26
N LEU A 58 -7.93 3.39 -0.81
CA LEU A 58 -7.48 3.29 -2.20
C LEU A 58 -8.08 4.45 -2.99
N MET A 59 -7.27 5.06 -3.85
CA MET A 59 -7.75 5.98 -4.88
C MET A 59 -7.43 5.39 -6.24
N PHE A 60 -8.48 5.04 -7.00
CA PHE A 60 -8.34 4.50 -8.34
C PHE A 60 -8.51 5.59 -9.39
N ASP A 61 -7.65 5.55 -10.41
CA ASP A 61 -7.91 6.19 -11.69
C ASP A 61 -8.70 5.20 -12.56
N CYS A 62 -10.03 5.29 -12.46
CA CYS A 62 -10.92 4.37 -13.16
C CYS A 62 -10.84 4.49 -14.68
N ASP A 63 -10.47 5.66 -15.21
CA ASP A 63 -10.31 5.85 -16.65
C ASP A 63 -9.05 5.14 -17.13
N ALA A 64 -7.93 5.31 -16.43
CA ALA A 64 -6.69 4.58 -16.72
C ALA A 64 -6.90 3.05 -16.63
N ILE A 65 -7.65 2.58 -15.62
CA ILE A 65 -7.96 1.15 -15.46
C ILE A 65 -8.79 0.61 -16.63
N ARG A 66 -9.81 1.35 -17.08
CA ARG A 66 -10.67 0.94 -18.20
C ARG A 66 -9.95 0.97 -19.56
N GLN A 67 -8.97 1.85 -19.73
CA GLN A 67 -8.21 1.97 -20.98
C GLN A 67 -7.18 0.84 -21.16
N GLU A 68 -6.75 0.19 -20.08
CA GLU A 68 -5.79 -0.89 -20.15
C GLU A 68 -6.49 -2.24 -20.40
N ALA A 69 -6.16 -2.85 -21.53
CA ALA A 69 -6.70 -4.15 -21.91
C ALA A 69 -6.41 -5.21 -20.83
N GLY A 70 -7.48 -5.82 -20.30
CA GLY A 70 -7.41 -6.90 -19.33
C GLY A 70 -7.24 -6.47 -17.86
N LEU A 71 -6.90 -5.20 -17.58
CA LEU A 71 -6.69 -4.76 -16.20
C LEU A 71 -7.99 -4.72 -15.39
N LEU A 72 -9.07 -4.18 -15.97
CA LEU A 72 -10.38 -4.18 -15.33
C LEU A 72 -10.85 -5.62 -15.03
N ALA A 73 -10.72 -6.52 -16.01
CA ALA A 73 -11.12 -7.91 -15.84
C ALA A 73 -10.32 -8.61 -14.74
N ALA A 74 -9.00 -8.35 -14.63
CA ALA A 74 -8.16 -8.88 -13.56
C ALA A 74 -8.50 -8.27 -12.18
N LEU A 75 -8.91 -7.00 -12.14
CA LEU A 75 -9.40 -6.36 -10.92
C LEU A 75 -10.73 -6.96 -10.44
N GLU A 76 -11.62 -7.31 -11.38
CA GLU A 76 -12.94 -7.90 -11.12
C GLU A 76 -12.88 -9.43 -10.88
N ASP A 77 -11.71 -10.06 -10.99
CA ASP A 77 -11.52 -11.49 -10.75
C ASP A 77 -11.58 -11.82 -9.24
N LEU A 78 -12.80 -12.04 -8.77
CA LEU A 78 -13.08 -12.42 -7.39
C LEU A 78 -12.48 -13.77 -6.99
N ALA A 79 -12.31 -14.70 -7.94
CA ALA A 79 -11.74 -16.01 -7.65
C ALA A 79 -10.25 -15.86 -7.34
N ALA A 80 -9.51 -15.13 -8.19
CA ALA A 80 -8.11 -14.81 -7.95
C ALA A 80 -7.90 -14.01 -6.66
N ALA A 81 -8.80 -13.06 -6.36
CA ALA A 81 -8.76 -12.29 -5.11
C ALA A 81 -8.98 -13.18 -3.87
N SER A 82 -9.89 -14.15 -3.95
CA SER A 82 -10.22 -15.06 -2.85
C SER A 82 -9.12 -16.10 -2.57
N ASP A 83 -8.40 -16.52 -3.61
CA ASP A 83 -7.28 -17.47 -3.50
C ASP A 83 -6.00 -16.83 -2.94
N ALA A 84 -5.93 -15.49 -2.88
CA ALA A 84 -4.78 -14.80 -2.32
C ALA A 84 -4.69 -14.99 -0.79
N LYS A 85 -3.48 -15.24 -0.30
CA LYS A 85 -3.21 -15.61 1.11
C LYS A 85 -3.73 -14.58 2.13
N TRP A 86 -3.75 -13.30 1.77
CA TRP A 86 -4.33 -12.22 2.56
C TRP A 86 -5.47 -11.51 1.82
N GLY A 87 -6.22 -12.27 1.03
CA GLY A 87 -7.39 -11.80 0.30
C GLY A 87 -7.06 -10.72 -0.74
N ASP A 88 -8.02 -9.82 -0.92
CA ASP A 88 -7.99 -8.73 -1.88
C ASP A 88 -6.74 -7.84 -1.75
N GLN A 89 -6.23 -7.59 -0.55
CA GLN A 89 -5.03 -6.77 -0.38
C GLN A 89 -3.80 -7.37 -1.08
N ASP A 90 -3.58 -8.70 -1.00
CA ASP A 90 -2.46 -9.35 -1.71
C ASP A 90 -2.71 -9.40 -3.22
N HIS A 91 -3.96 -9.60 -3.64
CA HIS A 91 -4.34 -9.55 -5.06
C HIS A 91 -4.10 -8.17 -5.67
N LEU A 92 -4.57 -7.10 -5.02
CA LEU A 92 -4.37 -5.73 -5.46
C LEU A 92 -2.90 -5.35 -5.50
N ASN A 93 -2.12 -5.75 -4.49
CA ASN A 93 -0.68 -5.50 -4.46
C ASN A 93 0.07 -6.22 -5.59
N ARG A 94 -0.36 -7.44 -5.95
CA ARG A 94 0.16 -8.16 -7.12
C ARG A 94 -0.23 -7.46 -8.42
N LEU A 95 -1.49 -7.06 -8.57
CA LEU A 95 -2.04 -6.46 -9.78
C LEU A 95 -1.42 -5.08 -10.08
N PHE A 96 -1.22 -4.27 -9.04
CA PHE A 96 -0.69 -2.90 -9.14
C PHE A 96 0.78 -2.78 -8.74
N ALA A 97 1.52 -3.89 -8.72
CA ALA A 97 2.96 -3.90 -8.43
C ALA A 97 3.70 -2.88 -9.31
N ALA A 98 4.55 -2.05 -8.68
CA ALA A 98 5.26 -0.93 -9.32
C ALA A 98 4.39 0.11 -10.06
N ARG A 99 3.06 0.08 -9.88
CA ARG A 99 2.07 0.96 -10.52
C ARG A 99 1.22 1.73 -9.50
N THR A 100 1.66 1.77 -8.24
CA THR A 100 0.99 2.51 -7.17
C THR A 100 1.73 3.79 -6.81
N LEU A 101 1.01 4.90 -6.73
CA LEU A 101 1.48 6.14 -6.10
C LEU A 101 1.35 6.01 -4.58
N LEU A 102 2.47 6.07 -3.86
CA LEU A 102 2.47 5.91 -2.41
C LEU A 102 2.17 7.25 -1.71
N LEU A 103 1.18 7.22 -0.84
CA LEU A 103 0.61 8.37 -0.14
C LEU A 103 1.22 8.56 1.25
N ASN A 104 1.09 9.78 1.77
CA ASN A 104 1.39 10.06 3.17
C ASN A 104 0.51 9.20 4.10
N PRO A 105 1.07 8.58 5.15
CA PRO A 105 0.32 7.68 6.03
C PRO A 105 -0.77 8.37 6.85
N THR A 106 -0.87 9.70 6.82
CA THR A 106 -2.03 10.41 7.37
C THR A 106 -3.34 10.07 6.66
N TYR A 107 -3.30 9.62 5.41
CA TYR A 107 -4.47 9.20 4.64
C TYR A 107 -4.93 7.77 4.95
N ASN A 108 -4.15 6.98 5.68
CA ASN A 108 -4.54 5.65 6.18
C ASN A 108 -3.78 5.38 7.49
N SER A 109 -4.15 6.13 8.53
CA SER A 109 -3.46 6.09 9.80
C SER A 109 -3.90 4.88 10.62
N SER A 110 -3.14 3.80 10.50
CA SER A 110 -3.31 2.58 11.30
C SER A 110 -3.23 2.87 12.80
N TRP A 111 -4.37 2.83 13.50
CA TRP A 111 -4.45 3.05 14.95
C TRP A 111 -3.76 4.34 15.44
N ALA A 112 -3.85 5.42 14.67
CA ALA A 112 -3.17 6.71 14.93
C ALA A 112 -1.63 6.63 14.99
N ARG A 113 -0.99 5.58 14.45
CA ARG A 113 0.46 5.35 14.53
C ARG A 113 1.29 6.09 13.47
N THR A 114 0.76 7.14 12.85
CA THR A 114 1.39 7.88 11.73
C THR A 114 2.84 8.26 12.00
N GLY A 115 3.15 8.84 13.16
CA GLY A 115 4.52 9.27 13.47
C GLY A 115 5.53 8.11 13.52
N ARG A 116 5.10 6.91 13.95
CA ARG A 116 5.96 5.72 13.86
C ARG A 116 6.06 5.22 12.42
N HIS A 117 4.95 5.26 11.68
CA HIS A 117 4.92 4.85 10.29
C HIS A 117 5.87 5.70 9.44
N GLN A 118 5.79 7.02 9.54
CA GLN A 118 6.69 7.95 8.83
C GLN A 118 8.17 7.70 9.15
N LYS A 119 8.50 7.35 10.41
CA LYS A 119 9.87 6.94 10.77
C LYS A 119 10.31 5.67 10.03
N TYR A 120 9.42 4.71 9.85
CA TYR A 120 9.74 3.51 9.07
C TYR A 120 9.90 3.85 7.59
N ILE A 121 8.97 4.61 7.00
CA ILE A 121 9.01 5.05 5.61
C ILE A 121 10.32 5.80 5.32
N HIS A 122 10.70 6.74 6.19
CA HIS A 122 11.97 7.47 6.06
C HIS A 122 13.19 6.53 6.06
N ARG A 123 13.22 5.53 6.94
CA ARG A 123 14.32 4.54 6.98
C ARG A 123 14.36 3.64 5.76
N LEU A 124 13.23 3.46 5.08
CA LEU A 124 13.11 2.70 3.84
C LEU A 124 13.31 3.57 2.59
N GLY A 125 13.73 4.84 2.75
CA GLY A 125 13.99 5.74 1.62
C GLY A 125 12.72 6.25 0.93
N GLY A 126 11.59 6.31 1.63
CA GLY A 126 10.34 6.85 1.08
C GLY A 126 10.45 8.32 0.66
N ALA A 127 9.56 8.73 -0.24
CA ALA A 127 9.58 10.06 -0.82
C ALA A 127 9.27 11.15 0.23
N ILE A 128 9.75 12.37 -0.03
CA ILE A 128 9.52 13.53 0.85
C ILE A 128 8.03 13.73 1.13
N THR A 129 7.17 13.56 0.12
CA THR A 129 5.70 13.67 0.23
C THR A 129 5.10 12.66 1.20
N GLU A 130 5.66 11.46 1.31
CA GLU A 130 5.19 10.40 2.22
C GLU A 130 5.50 10.71 3.68
N VAL A 131 6.49 11.56 3.97
CA VAL A 131 6.95 11.84 5.34
C VAL A 131 6.72 13.28 5.78
N GLN A 132 6.06 14.10 4.94
CA GLN A 132 5.66 15.45 5.32
C GLN A 132 4.84 15.45 6.62
N PRO A 133 5.11 16.40 7.54
CA PRO A 133 4.42 16.48 8.82
C PRO A 133 2.99 16.99 8.62
N LEU A 134 2.06 16.06 8.43
CA LEU A 134 0.64 16.33 8.25
C LEU A 134 -0.15 15.80 9.45
N ARG A 135 -1.32 16.38 9.71
CA ARG A 135 -2.28 15.83 10.68
C ARG A 135 -2.95 14.59 10.10
N ASN A 136 -3.29 13.64 10.95
CA ASN A 136 -4.07 12.46 10.55
C ASN A 136 -5.35 12.91 9.86
N THR A 137 -5.55 12.43 8.63
CA THR A 137 -6.72 12.75 7.81
C THR A 137 -7.76 11.65 7.89
N ILE A 138 -7.33 10.38 7.90
CA ILE A 138 -8.18 9.20 8.07
C ILE A 138 -7.54 8.30 9.12
N LEU A 139 -8.29 7.95 10.16
CA LEU A 139 -7.91 6.93 11.13
C LEU A 139 -8.50 5.59 10.70
N HIS A 140 -7.67 4.56 10.60
CA HIS A 140 -8.08 3.23 10.19
C HIS A 140 -7.90 2.25 11.34
N PHE A 141 -9.03 1.74 11.85
CA PHE A 141 -9.13 0.69 12.85
C PHE A 141 -9.43 -0.63 12.12
N HIS A 142 -8.37 -1.33 11.73
CA HIS A 142 -8.43 -2.65 11.09
C HIS A 142 -8.43 -3.78 12.12
#